data_AF-A0AAP0QWD2-F1
#
_entry.id   AF-A0AAP0QWD2-F1
#
_cell.length_a   1.000
_cell.length_b   1.000
_cell.length_c   1.000
_cell.angle_alpha   90.00
_cell.angle_beta   90.00
_cell.angle_gamma   90.00
#
_symmetry.space_group_name_H-M   'P 1'
#
loop_
_entity.id
_entity.type
_entity.pdbx_description
1 polymer ?
#
loop_
_entity_poly.entity_id
_entity_poly.type
_entity_poly.pdbx_seq_one_letter_code
_entity_poly.pdbx_strand_id
1 'polypeptide(L)'
;MASKLIGTAPREAENPYELSIRQAFDALESKLRPPFALTVPNPQEYMQLNRAILYGVLCEPHFAKVHIKHLHAIVTDGYALFVSLLVKVVKELYVKLFDSVKNQLIWVTKEMINVSAVGFDGLLVSLLRQIVGGDFSDGNLWLCFELVSLFLGKWDCLLEEESLVLSSALYTFLRLLADHCRLLTNSKLDVLKCLEIDFCVKMLREQFQLCLKIGRDLIRLLQDLVHVPVFRAIWKDLVLNPSEFKTPGFLDISQLYHLRTSSRYFLTRITPEMETQLRFLLTHVKLGSQKRYQAWFAKKFLFGPERETLIVDIIRFICCGHHPSNEIIQSDIIPRWAVIGWLLKSCQKNHVETNAKLALFYDWLFFDESVDNIMNIEPAMLLMVCSIPRYIDMTHTLLDFLFLLVDNYDVDRKDVISRGVKSAFATLVHKGVVQSLDVLVSCKTLSPYLKERLRKIQVLEVGVPNELHLLHISQHSMETFNLPSPTPCSETEATSKNWGIRIAN
;
A
#
# COMPACT_ATOMS: atom_id res chain seq x y z
N MET A 1 6.85 -23.60 -32.69
CA MET A 1 5.94 -23.68 -31.53
C MET A 1 6.24 -22.50 -30.64
N ALA A 2 5.25 -21.66 -30.35
CA ALA A 2 5.37 -20.56 -29.42
C ALA A 2 5.77 -21.05 -28.02
N SER A 3 6.52 -20.24 -27.27
CA SER A 3 6.81 -20.55 -25.88
C SER A 3 5.52 -20.52 -25.04
N LYS A 4 5.51 -21.22 -23.90
CA LYS A 4 4.36 -21.18 -22.99
C LYS A 4 4.31 -19.83 -22.28
N LEU A 5 3.11 -19.32 -22.01
CA LEU A 5 2.92 -18.06 -21.29
C LEU A 5 3.22 -18.20 -19.79
N ILE A 6 2.68 -19.25 -19.16
CA ILE A 6 2.77 -19.49 -17.72
C ILE A 6 3.38 -20.86 -17.40
N GLY A 7 4.07 -20.94 -16.26
CA GLY A 7 4.38 -22.22 -15.62
C GLY A 7 3.13 -22.78 -14.93
N THR A 8 2.81 -24.05 -15.22
CA THR A 8 1.71 -24.78 -14.57
C THR A 8 2.25 -25.93 -13.75
N ALA A 9 1.83 -26.03 -12.49
CA ALA A 9 2.16 -27.20 -11.67
C ALA A 9 1.33 -28.43 -12.11
N PRO A 10 1.81 -29.67 -11.93
CA PRO A 10 1.15 -30.88 -12.44
C PRO A 10 -0.29 -31.13 -11.97
N ARG A 11 -0.73 -30.49 -10.87
CA ARG A 11 -2.08 -30.64 -10.30
C ARG A 11 -2.90 -29.34 -10.34
N GLU A 12 -2.40 -28.34 -11.06
CA GLU A 12 -3.05 -27.05 -11.16
C GLU A 12 -4.03 -27.03 -12.34
N ALA A 13 -5.26 -26.57 -12.12
CA ALA A 13 -6.23 -26.41 -13.18
C ALA A 13 -5.76 -25.34 -14.18
N GLU A 14 -6.12 -25.52 -15.47
CA GLU A 14 -5.82 -24.51 -16.49
C GLU A 14 -6.47 -23.18 -16.12
N ASN A 15 -5.70 -22.09 -16.22
CA ASN A 15 -6.25 -20.76 -15.99
C ASN A 15 -7.15 -20.39 -17.17
N PRO A 16 -8.43 -20.05 -16.96
CA PRO A 16 -9.38 -19.82 -18.04
C PRO A 16 -9.02 -18.62 -18.92
N TYR A 17 -8.36 -17.61 -18.34
CA TYR A 17 -7.92 -16.45 -19.10
C TYR A 17 -6.71 -16.78 -19.98
N GLU A 18 -5.70 -17.47 -19.43
CA GLU A 18 -4.56 -17.95 -20.23
C GLU A 18 -5.01 -18.87 -21.37
N LEU A 19 -5.91 -19.82 -21.08
CA LEU A 19 -6.45 -20.73 -22.07
C LEU A 19 -7.15 -19.96 -23.20
N SER A 20 -7.95 -18.95 -22.85
CA SER A 20 -8.67 -18.14 -23.84
C SER A 20 -7.74 -17.38 -24.79
N ILE A 21 -6.58 -16.90 -24.33
CA ILE A 21 -5.63 -16.17 -25.20
C ILE A 21 -4.76 -17.14 -26.01
N ARG A 22 -4.39 -18.29 -25.44
CA ARG A 22 -3.68 -19.37 -26.14
C ARG A 22 -4.51 -19.95 -27.27
N GLN A 23 -5.79 -20.28 -27.02
CA GLN A 23 -6.70 -20.79 -28.05
C GLN A 23 -6.92 -19.78 -29.19
N ALA A 24 -7.00 -18.49 -28.87
CA ALA A 24 -7.11 -17.45 -29.89
C ALA A 24 -5.85 -17.39 -30.78
N PHE A 25 -4.66 -17.54 -30.18
CA PHE A 25 -3.40 -17.65 -30.92
C PHE A 25 -3.37 -18.89 -31.81
N ASP A 26 -3.64 -20.07 -31.26
CA ASP A 26 -3.61 -21.33 -32.00
C ASP A 26 -4.60 -21.31 -33.19
N ALA A 27 -5.77 -20.70 -33.01
CA ALA A 27 -6.78 -20.58 -34.07
C ALA A 27 -6.42 -19.55 -35.16
N LEU A 28 -5.60 -18.55 -34.84
CA LEU A 28 -5.32 -17.42 -35.73
C LEU A 28 -3.84 -17.30 -36.13
N GLU A 29 -2.98 -18.26 -35.75
CA GLU A 29 -1.53 -18.21 -35.96
C GLU A 29 -1.17 -17.92 -37.44
N SER A 30 -1.87 -18.56 -38.37
CA SER A 30 -1.68 -18.36 -39.81
C SER A 30 -1.99 -16.93 -40.28
N LYS A 31 -2.90 -16.23 -39.59
CA LYS A 31 -3.28 -14.84 -39.87
C LYS A 31 -2.38 -13.82 -39.16
N LEU A 32 -1.51 -14.26 -38.24
CA LEU A 32 -0.53 -13.41 -37.55
C LEU A 32 0.77 -13.23 -38.34
N ARG A 33 0.83 -13.75 -39.57
CA ARG A 33 1.98 -13.62 -40.48
C ARG A 33 1.59 -12.82 -41.72
N PRO A 34 2.52 -12.03 -42.30
CA PRO A 34 2.28 -11.38 -43.58
C PRO A 34 1.97 -12.39 -44.71
N PRO A 35 1.12 -12.04 -45.70
CA PRO A 35 0.42 -10.75 -45.82
C PRO A 35 -0.79 -10.65 -44.88
N PHE A 36 -0.96 -9.49 -44.25
CA PHE A 36 -2.12 -9.23 -43.39
C PHE A 36 -3.35 -8.89 -44.22
N ALA A 37 -4.52 -9.29 -43.73
CA ALA A 37 -5.78 -8.96 -44.38
C ALA A 37 -6.02 -7.44 -44.34
N LEU A 38 -6.46 -6.86 -45.46
CA LEU A 38 -6.80 -5.45 -45.56
C LEU A 38 -8.25 -5.15 -45.12
N THR A 39 -9.02 -6.19 -44.80
CA THR A 39 -10.40 -6.06 -44.34
C THR A 39 -10.45 -5.60 -42.89
N VAL A 40 -11.26 -4.59 -42.61
CA VAL A 40 -11.52 -4.15 -41.23
C VAL A 40 -12.23 -5.29 -40.47
N PRO A 41 -11.65 -5.78 -39.35
CA PRO A 41 -12.24 -6.87 -38.60
C PRO A 41 -13.57 -6.42 -37.96
N ASN A 42 -14.55 -7.32 -37.91
CA ASN A 42 -15.74 -7.08 -37.10
C ASN A 42 -15.40 -7.12 -35.59
N PRO A 43 -16.29 -6.68 -34.67
CA PRO A 43 -15.96 -6.60 -33.25
C PRO A 43 -15.50 -7.92 -32.60
N GLN A 44 -16.07 -9.06 -33.02
CA GLN A 44 -15.66 -10.38 -32.48
C GLN A 44 -14.29 -10.78 -33.03
N GLU A 45 -14.05 -10.57 -34.32
CA GLU A 45 -12.75 -10.81 -34.96
C GLU A 45 -11.67 -9.93 -34.35
N TYR A 46 -11.97 -8.64 -34.11
CA TYR A 46 -11.06 -7.68 -33.48
C TYR A 46 -10.63 -8.17 -32.10
N MET A 47 -11.58 -8.66 -31.29
CA MET A 47 -11.29 -9.21 -29.97
C MET A 47 -10.39 -10.45 -30.04
N GLN A 48 -10.72 -11.41 -30.91
CA GLN A 48 -9.92 -12.63 -31.03
C GLN A 48 -8.52 -12.35 -31.57
N LEU A 49 -8.41 -11.42 -32.52
CA LEU A 49 -7.14 -11.01 -33.10
C LEU A 49 -6.26 -10.30 -32.06
N ASN A 50 -6.82 -9.43 -31.23
CA ASN A 50 -6.10 -8.82 -30.11
C ASN A 50 -5.58 -9.85 -29.09
N ARG A 51 -6.38 -10.88 -28.76
CA ARG A 51 -5.95 -11.98 -27.89
C ARG A 51 -4.81 -12.80 -28.50
N ALA A 52 -4.92 -13.10 -29.79
CA ALA A 52 -3.91 -13.84 -30.53
C ALA A 52 -2.60 -13.04 -30.62
N ILE A 53 -2.67 -11.76 -31.00
CA ILE A 53 -1.53 -10.85 -31.03
C ILE A 53 -0.90 -10.74 -29.64
N LEU A 54 -1.69 -10.61 -28.56
CA LEU A 54 -1.17 -10.53 -27.20
C LEU A 54 -0.32 -11.76 -26.85
N TYR A 55 -0.85 -12.96 -27.06
CA TYR A 55 -0.11 -14.19 -26.81
C TYR A 55 1.15 -14.24 -27.70
N GLY A 56 1.03 -13.92 -28.98
CA GLY A 56 2.15 -13.88 -29.93
C GLY A 56 3.26 -12.91 -29.50
N VAL A 57 2.93 -11.68 -29.11
CA VAL A 57 3.91 -10.68 -28.62
C VAL A 57 4.63 -11.17 -27.38
N LEU A 58 3.91 -11.82 -26.46
CA LEU A 58 4.47 -12.28 -25.20
C LEU A 58 5.31 -13.56 -25.33
N CYS A 59 4.94 -14.46 -26.24
CA CYS A 59 5.51 -15.79 -26.36
C CYS A 59 6.43 -16.01 -27.58
N GLU A 60 6.45 -15.09 -28.54
CA GLU A 60 7.31 -15.13 -29.73
C GLU A 60 8.17 -13.86 -29.89
N PRO A 61 9.22 -13.67 -29.07
CA PRO A 61 10.06 -12.46 -29.11
C PRO A 61 10.61 -12.13 -30.51
N HIS A 62 10.94 -13.15 -31.31
CA HIS A 62 11.45 -12.99 -32.67
C HIS A 62 10.43 -12.40 -33.66
N PHE A 63 9.13 -12.56 -33.37
CA PHE A 63 8.03 -12.02 -34.17
C PHE A 63 7.35 -10.81 -33.52
N ALA A 64 7.80 -10.36 -32.34
CA ALA A 64 7.14 -9.29 -31.58
C ALA A 64 6.91 -8.00 -32.40
N LYS A 65 7.89 -7.57 -33.20
CA LYS A 65 7.74 -6.41 -34.10
C LYS A 65 6.70 -6.63 -35.19
N VAL A 66 6.55 -7.86 -35.67
CA VAL A 66 5.53 -8.21 -36.69
C VAL A 66 4.14 -8.17 -36.06
N HIS A 67 3.99 -8.74 -34.87
CA HIS A 67 2.74 -8.71 -34.11
C HIS A 67 2.30 -7.29 -33.75
N ILE A 68 3.23 -6.42 -33.32
CA ILE A 68 2.94 -5.01 -33.02
C ILE A 68 2.58 -4.22 -34.28
N LYS A 69 3.25 -4.45 -35.42
CA LYS A 69 2.83 -3.86 -36.70
C LYS A 69 1.41 -4.28 -37.09
N HIS A 70 1.05 -5.54 -36.85
CA HIS A 70 -0.30 -6.02 -37.09
C HIS A 70 -1.30 -5.31 -36.17
N LEU A 71 -0.98 -5.16 -34.88
CA LEU A 71 -1.81 -4.42 -33.92
C LEU A 71 -2.06 -2.98 -34.39
N HIS A 72 -1.02 -2.26 -34.79
CA HIS A 72 -1.15 -0.89 -35.30
C HIS A 72 -2.04 -0.80 -36.55
N ALA A 73 -1.99 -1.81 -37.42
CA ALA A 73 -2.79 -1.83 -38.65
C ALA A 73 -4.28 -2.06 -38.42
N ILE A 74 -4.66 -2.73 -37.31
CA ILE A 74 -6.06 -3.08 -37.02
C ILE A 74 -6.71 -2.18 -35.98
N VAL A 75 -5.94 -1.35 -35.27
CA VAL A 75 -6.43 -0.64 -34.08
C VAL A 75 -7.54 0.35 -34.45
N THR A 76 -8.62 0.36 -33.66
CA THR A 76 -9.76 1.28 -33.86
C THR A 76 -10.21 1.97 -32.57
N ASP A 77 -9.67 1.57 -31.43
CA ASP A 77 -10.08 1.99 -30.08
C ASP A 77 -8.93 2.63 -29.29
N GLY A 78 -7.91 3.16 -29.97
CA GLY A 78 -6.73 3.73 -29.31
C GLY A 78 -5.97 2.71 -28.45
N TYR A 79 -5.98 1.43 -28.85
CA TYR A 79 -5.37 0.30 -28.15
C TYR A 79 -6.03 -0.08 -26.81
N ALA A 80 -7.18 0.51 -26.47
CA ALA A 80 -7.84 0.32 -25.18
C ALA A 80 -8.09 -1.16 -24.84
N LEU A 81 -8.61 -1.94 -25.80
CA LEU A 81 -8.82 -3.37 -25.61
C LEU A 81 -7.49 -4.11 -25.35
N PHE A 82 -6.46 -3.84 -26.15
CA PHE A 82 -5.17 -4.50 -26.01
C PHE A 82 -4.53 -4.23 -24.65
N VAL A 83 -4.55 -2.97 -24.21
CA VAL A 83 -4.06 -2.56 -22.88
C VAL A 83 -4.87 -3.22 -21.77
N SER A 84 -6.20 -3.29 -21.90
CA SER A 84 -7.04 -3.98 -20.91
C SER A 84 -6.68 -5.46 -20.75
N LEU A 85 -6.33 -6.14 -21.86
CA LEU A 85 -5.89 -7.52 -21.84
C LEU A 85 -4.50 -7.66 -21.19
N LEU A 86 -3.57 -6.74 -21.45
CA LEU A 86 -2.26 -6.68 -20.77
C LEU A 86 -2.42 -6.48 -19.26
N VAL A 87 -3.26 -5.54 -18.84
CA VAL A 87 -3.58 -5.30 -17.43
C VAL A 87 -4.09 -6.58 -16.77
N LYS A 88 -4.95 -7.34 -17.46
CA LYS A 88 -5.47 -8.60 -16.94
C LYS A 88 -4.37 -9.68 -16.84
N VAL A 89 -3.44 -9.74 -17.80
CA VAL A 89 -2.25 -10.62 -17.71
C VAL A 89 -1.42 -10.26 -16.47
N VAL A 90 -1.15 -8.97 -16.24
CA VAL A 90 -0.40 -8.51 -15.06
C VAL A 90 -1.12 -8.86 -13.76
N LYS A 91 -2.43 -8.64 -13.67
CA LYS A 91 -3.18 -8.87 -12.43
C LYS A 91 -3.38 -10.33 -12.10
N GLU A 92 -3.64 -11.19 -13.09
CA GLU A 92 -4.04 -12.58 -12.87
C GLU A 92 -2.91 -13.59 -13.05
N LEU A 93 -1.92 -13.28 -13.90
CA LEU A 93 -0.93 -14.28 -14.36
C LEU A 93 0.51 -13.93 -13.97
N TYR A 94 0.84 -12.70 -13.56
CA TYR A 94 2.22 -12.21 -13.42
C TYR A 94 3.16 -13.13 -12.64
N VAL A 95 2.72 -13.60 -11.47
CA VAL A 95 3.51 -14.49 -10.58
C VAL A 95 3.91 -15.80 -11.28
N LYS A 96 3.13 -16.24 -12.27
CA LYS A 96 3.34 -17.49 -13.00
C LYS A 96 3.98 -17.31 -14.38
N LEU A 97 4.19 -16.06 -14.83
CA LEU A 97 4.82 -15.80 -16.12
C LEU A 97 6.28 -16.27 -16.11
N PHE A 98 6.73 -16.84 -17.22
CA PHE A 98 8.15 -17.10 -17.44
C PHE A 98 8.93 -15.78 -17.57
N ASP A 99 10.24 -15.82 -17.28
CA ASP A 99 11.05 -14.60 -17.30
C ASP A 99 11.20 -14.00 -18.71
N SER A 100 11.24 -14.85 -19.76
CA SER A 100 11.19 -14.37 -21.15
C SER A 100 9.89 -13.60 -21.45
N VAL A 101 8.77 -14.04 -20.88
CA VAL A 101 7.46 -13.41 -21.03
C VAL A 101 7.40 -12.10 -20.24
N LYS A 102 7.96 -12.05 -19.04
CA LYS A 102 8.07 -10.79 -18.26
C LYS A 102 8.91 -9.75 -19.01
N ASN A 103 10.01 -10.15 -19.63
CA ASN A 103 10.81 -9.25 -20.47
C ASN A 103 9.97 -8.69 -21.64
N GLN A 104 9.24 -9.55 -22.35
CA GLN A 104 8.34 -9.12 -23.43
C GLN A 104 7.21 -8.22 -22.94
N LEU A 105 6.69 -8.46 -21.73
CA LEU A 105 5.66 -7.65 -21.10
C LEU A 105 6.15 -6.21 -20.83
N ILE A 106 7.38 -6.05 -20.34
CA ILE A 106 8.00 -4.72 -20.18
C ILE A 106 8.24 -4.08 -21.55
N TRP A 107 8.70 -4.85 -22.54
CA TRP A 107 8.91 -4.34 -23.90
C TRP A 107 7.62 -3.80 -24.53
N VAL A 108 6.54 -4.59 -24.52
CA VAL A 108 5.25 -4.14 -25.09
C VAL A 108 4.65 -2.99 -24.30
N THR A 109 4.88 -2.91 -22.99
CA THR A 109 4.48 -1.74 -22.19
C THR A 109 5.16 -0.47 -22.70
N LYS A 110 6.46 -0.53 -23.03
CA LYS A 110 7.19 0.61 -23.63
C LYS A 110 6.59 1.01 -24.99
N GLU A 111 6.17 0.04 -25.80
CA GLU A 111 5.47 0.31 -27.07
C GLU A 111 4.10 0.97 -26.86
N MET A 112 3.31 0.53 -25.87
CA MET A 112 2.02 1.14 -25.56
C MET A 112 2.14 2.59 -25.06
N ILE A 113 3.23 2.91 -24.36
CA ILE A 113 3.55 4.31 -23.98
C ILE A 113 3.92 5.13 -25.22
N ASN A 114 4.72 4.58 -26.15
CA ASN A 114 5.14 5.30 -27.37
C ASN A 114 3.97 5.76 -28.24
N VAL A 115 2.85 5.03 -28.20
CA VAL A 115 1.66 5.32 -28.99
C VAL A 115 0.56 5.99 -28.17
N SER A 116 0.86 6.43 -26.93
CA SER A 116 -0.10 6.99 -25.98
C SER A 116 -1.39 6.17 -25.88
N ALA A 117 -1.24 4.85 -25.75
CA ALA A 117 -2.36 3.91 -25.72
C ALA A 117 -3.34 4.21 -24.58
N VAL A 118 -4.64 4.22 -24.86
CA VAL A 118 -5.66 4.54 -23.85
C VAL A 118 -5.56 3.56 -22.67
N GLY A 119 -5.35 4.12 -21.46
CA GLY A 119 -5.26 3.36 -20.21
C GLY A 119 -3.88 2.75 -19.89
N PHE A 120 -2.80 3.18 -20.55
CA PHE A 120 -1.44 2.69 -20.25
C PHE A 120 -1.00 3.02 -18.80
N ASP A 121 -1.54 4.08 -18.21
CA ASP A 121 -1.34 4.45 -16.80
C ASP A 121 -1.79 3.33 -15.86
N GLY A 122 -2.96 2.73 -16.13
CA GLY A 122 -3.50 1.59 -15.39
C GLY A 122 -2.63 0.33 -15.53
N LEU A 123 -1.97 0.15 -16.68
CA LEU A 123 -0.98 -0.90 -16.89
C LEU A 123 0.27 -0.68 -16.04
N LEU A 124 0.80 0.55 -16.01
CA LEU A 124 1.94 0.92 -15.19
C LEU A 124 1.66 0.77 -13.69
N VAL A 125 0.50 1.23 -13.21
CA VAL A 125 0.06 1.02 -11.83
C VAL A 125 -0.06 -0.47 -11.53
N SER A 126 -0.60 -1.28 -12.45
CA SER A 126 -0.72 -2.72 -12.26
C SER A 126 0.64 -3.42 -12.17
N LEU A 127 1.65 -2.95 -12.90
CA LEU A 127 3.04 -3.43 -12.82
C LEU A 127 3.73 -2.99 -11.53
N LEU A 128 3.58 -1.73 -11.11
CA LEU A 128 4.08 -1.24 -9.81
C LEU A 128 3.56 -2.10 -8.66
N ARG A 129 2.28 -2.49 -8.72
CA ARG A 129 1.64 -3.38 -7.75
C ARG A 129 2.20 -4.80 -7.72
N GLN A 130 3.02 -5.21 -8.68
CA GLN A 130 3.70 -6.51 -8.63
C GLN A 130 5.00 -6.46 -7.84
N ILE A 131 5.53 -5.27 -7.55
CA ILE A 131 6.72 -5.14 -6.72
C ILE A 131 6.32 -5.35 -5.25
N VAL A 132 6.94 -6.34 -4.61
CA VAL A 132 6.72 -6.66 -3.20
C VAL A 132 7.76 -5.94 -2.33
N GLY A 133 7.31 -5.19 -1.33
CA GLY A 133 8.21 -4.61 -0.30
C GLY A 133 8.86 -5.68 0.57
N GLY A 134 10.10 -5.47 0.98
CA GLY A 134 10.87 -6.45 1.76
C GLY A 134 11.22 -7.76 1.01
N ASP A 135 10.99 -7.84 -0.31
CA ASP A 135 11.41 -8.97 -1.16
C ASP A 135 12.64 -8.59 -1.99
N PHE A 136 13.76 -9.26 -1.73
CA PHE A 136 15.02 -9.01 -2.41
C PHE A 136 15.44 -10.13 -3.35
N SER A 137 14.49 -10.95 -3.80
CA SER A 137 14.74 -11.90 -4.87
C SER A 137 15.12 -11.17 -6.17
N ASP A 138 15.96 -11.80 -6.99
CA ASP A 138 16.43 -11.22 -8.26
C ASP A 138 15.28 -10.77 -9.17
N GLY A 139 14.17 -11.52 -9.19
CA GLY A 139 12.99 -11.18 -9.99
C GLY A 139 12.27 -9.91 -9.51
N ASN A 140 12.20 -9.67 -8.19
CA ASN A 140 11.59 -8.46 -7.65
C ASN A 140 12.48 -7.24 -7.88
N LEU A 141 13.80 -7.37 -7.62
CA LEU A 141 14.78 -6.31 -7.89
C LEU A 141 14.90 -5.97 -9.37
N TRP A 142 14.81 -6.97 -10.26
CA TRP A 142 14.76 -6.77 -11.71
C TRP A 142 13.52 -5.94 -12.12
N LEU A 143 12.35 -6.22 -11.55
CA LEU A 143 11.15 -5.45 -11.85
C LEU A 143 11.29 -3.99 -11.36
N CYS A 144 11.86 -3.77 -10.17
CA CYS A 144 12.19 -2.42 -9.69
C CYS A 144 13.06 -1.69 -10.71
N PHE A 145 14.13 -2.34 -11.17
CA PHE A 145 15.07 -1.79 -12.15
C PHE A 145 14.40 -1.43 -13.48
N GLU A 146 13.62 -2.34 -14.06
CA GLU A 146 12.95 -2.10 -15.34
C GLU A 146 11.93 -0.97 -15.23
N LEU A 147 11.14 -0.93 -14.15
CA LEU A 147 10.12 0.11 -13.97
C LEU A 147 10.74 1.47 -13.70
N VAL A 148 11.73 1.59 -12.79
CA VAL A 148 12.37 2.89 -12.54
C VAL A 148 13.07 3.42 -13.80
N SER A 149 13.72 2.54 -14.56
CA SER A 149 14.34 2.88 -15.84
C SER A 149 13.32 3.32 -16.88
N LEU A 150 12.14 2.66 -16.91
CA LEU A 150 11.04 3.05 -17.78
C LEU A 150 10.50 4.45 -17.40
N PHE A 151 10.25 4.71 -16.11
CA PHE A 151 9.75 6.00 -15.64
C PHE A 151 10.74 7.15 -15.93
N LEU A 152 12.04 6.91 -15.76
CA LEU A 152 13.08 7.87 -16.13
C LEU A 152 13.17 8.05 -17.65
N GLY A 153 13.19 6.95 -18.41
CA GLY A 153 13.36 6.98 -19.87
C GLY A 153 12.13 7.46 -20.65
N LYS A 154 10.95 7.48 -20.03
CA LYS A 154 9.69 7.99 -20.60
C LYS A 154 9.16 9.23 -19.88
N TRP A 155 10.02 9.89 -19.10
CA TRP A 155 9.65 10.99 -18.21
C TRP A 155 8.76 12.04 -18.87
N ASP A 156 9.18 12.61 -20.00
CA ASP A 156 8.46 13.73 -20.64
C ASP A 156 7.07 13.31 -21.12
N CYS A 157 6.98 12.16 -21.80
CA CYS A 157 5.70 11.59 -22.24
C CYS A 157 4.76 11.30 -21.07
N LEU A 158 5.27 10.73 -19.98
CA LEU A 158 4.46 10.46 -18.78
C LEU A 158 4.01 11.73 -18.08
N LEU A 159 4.83 12.78 -18.10
CA LEU A 159 4.51 14.07 -17.50
C LEU A 159 3.42 14.81 -18.28
N GLU A 160 3.45 14.74 -19.61
CA GLU A 160 2.48 15.38 -20.50
C GLU A 160 1.14 14.64 -20.53
N GLU A 161 1.16 13.32 -20.72
CA GLU A 161 -0.05 12.53 -20.95
C GLU A 161 -0.71 12.06 -19.65
N GLU A 162 0.06 11.53 -18.69
CA GLU A 162 -0.46 10.78 -17.54
C GLU A 162 0.27 11.10 -16.21
N SER A 163 0.47 12.38 -15.91
CA SER A 163 1.30 12.84 -14.78
C SER A 163 1.01 12.22 -13.40
N LEU A 164 -0.23 11.76 -13.15
CA LEU A 164 -0.60 11.12 -11.88
C LEU A 164 0.10 9.77 -11.67
N VAL A 165 0.46 9.06 -12.73
CA VAL A 165 1.18 7.78 -12.62
C VAL A 165 2.57 7.97 -12.03
N LEU A 166 3.21 9.11 -12.29
CA LEU A 166 4.50 9.48 -11.70
C LEU A 166 4.40 9.63 -10.18
N SER A 167 3.30 10.19 -9.66
CA SER A 167 3.08 10.26 -8.22
C SER A 167 2.90 8.88 -7.58
N SER A 168 2.30 7.92 -8.31
CA SER A 168 2.16 6.53 -7.87
C SER A 168 3.50 5.81 -7.86
N ALA A 169 4.34 6.07 -8.86
CA ALA A 169 5.72 5.58 -8.91
C ALA A 169 6.56 6.17 -7.77
N LEU A 170 6.46 7.47 -7.49
CA LEU A 170 7.16 8.10 -6.37
C LEU A 170 6.80 7.46 -5.04
N TYR A 171 5.50 7.29 -4.77
CA TYR A 171 5.03 6.61 -3.55
C TYR A 171 5.65 5.20 -3.41
N THR A 172 5.70 4.48 -4.53
CA THR A 172 6.23 3.11 -4.59
C THR A 172 7.74 3.09 -4.34
N PHE A 173 8.51 3.93 -5.05
CA PHE A 173 9.97 3.93 -4.97
C PHE A 173 10.51 4.53 -3.68
N LEU A 174 9.89 5.56 -3.09
CA LEU A 174 10.29 6.02 -1.75
C LEU A 174 10.16 4.90 -0.71
N ARG A 175 9.07 4.13 -0.78
CA ARG A 175 8.84 3.00 0.12
C ARG A 175 9.84 1.87 -0.10
N LEU A 176 10.12 1.49 -1.35
CA LEU A 176 11.08 0.42 -1.68
C LEU A 176 12.52 0.82 -1.33
N LEU A 177 12.89 2.06 -1.64
CA LEU A 177 14.22 2.58 -1.38
C LEU A 177 14.57 2.56 0.11
N ALA A 178 13.58 2.78 0.99
CA ALA A 178 13.78 2.66 2.43
C ALA A 178 14.22 1.25 2.86
N ASP A 179 13.74 0.20 2.18
CA ASP A 179 14.19 -1.18 2.38
C ASP A 179 15.58 -1.38 1.75
N HIS A 180 15.78 -0.95 0.50
CA HIS A 180 17.03 -1.14 -0.23
C HIS A 180 18.23 -0.47 0.47
N CYS A 181 18.06 0.76 0.99
CA CYS A 181 19.10 1.50 1.69
C CYS A 181 19.54 0.86 3.01
N ARG A 182 18.73 -0.03 3.60
CA ARG A 182 19.08 -0.76 4.84
C ARG A 182 19.90 -2.03 4.58
N LEU A 183 20.01 -2.46 3.32
CA LEU A 183 20.76 -3.67 2.95
C LEU A 183 22.24 -3.40 2.70
N LEU A 184 23.06 -4.43 2.98
CA LEU A 184 24.46 -4.48 2.58
C LEU A 184 24.59 -4.32 1.06
N THR A 185 25.55 -3.51 0.65
CA THR A 185 25.74 -3.10 -0.73
C THR A 185 26.31 -4.23 -1.59
N ASN A 186 25.82 -4.31 -2.83
CA ASN A 186 26.42 -5.07 -3.91
C ASN A 186 26.25 -4.27 -5.20
N SER A 187 27.10 -4.51 -6.20
CA SER A 187 27.18 -3.65 -7.38
C SER A 187 25.87 -3.50 -8.15
N LYS A 188 25.04 -4.57 -8.24
CA LYS A 188 23.74 -4.51 -8.93
C LYS A 188 22.72 -3.69 -8.14
N LEU A 189 22.65 -3.89 -6.83
CA LEU A 189 21.74 -3.17 -5.95
C LEU A 189 22.11 -1.68 -5.87
N ASP A 190 23.40 -1.34 -5.93
CA ASP A 190 23.85 0.05 -5.90
C ASP A 190 23.42 0.81 -7.16
N VAL A 191 23.48 0.17 -8.34
CA VAL A 191 22.95 0.77 -9.58
C VAL A 191 21.44 1.01 -9.48
N LEU A 192 20.69 0.03 -8.96
CA LEU A 192 19.25 0.19 -8.74
C LEU A 192 18.95 1.35 -7.78
N LYS A 193 19.65 1.41 -6.64
CA LYS A 193 19.51 2.49 -5.66
C LYS A 193 19.75 3.86 -6.28
N CYS A 194 20.78 4.00 -7.12
CA CYS A 194 21.05 5.27 -7.81
C CYS A 194 19.87 5.67 -8.70
N LEU A 195 19.33 4.76 -9.50
CA LEU A 195 18.17 5.06 -10.35
C LEU A 195 16.92 5.43 -9.54
N GLU A 196 16.66 4.73 -8.43
CA GLU A 196 15.55 5.03 -7.53
C GLU A 196 15.71 6.39 -6.85
N ILE A 197 16.92 6.72 -6.38
CA ILE A 197 17.27 8.03 -5.83
C ILE A 197 17.06 9.10 -6.88
N ASP A 198 17.62 8.94 -8.08
CA ASP A 198 17.54 9.91 -9.17
C ASP A 198 16.08 10.19 -9.54
N PHE A 199 15.26 9.15 -9.70
CA PHE A 199 13.84 9.29 -9.97
C PHE A 199 13.09 10.03 -8.85
N CYS A 200 13.29 9.62 -7.59
CA CYS A 200 12.59 10.22 -6.46
C CYS A 200 13.00 11.69 -6.26
N VAL A 201 14.28 12.00 -6.41
CA VAL A 201 14.82 13.37 -6.30
C VAL A 201 14.29 14.23 -7.44
N LYS A 202 14.27 13.72 -8.67
CA LYS A 202 13.71 14.43 -9.82
C LYS A 202 12.24 14.79 -9.58
N MET A 203 11.42 13.85 -9.13
CA MET A 203 10.03 14.11 -8.74
C MET A 203 9.91 15.17 -7.64
N LEU A 204 10.68 15.03 -6.56
CA LEU A 204 10.60 15.93 -5.40
C LEU A 204 11.10 17.34 -5.72
N ARG A 205 12.11 17.49 -6.57
CA ARG A 205 12.73 18.80 -6.88
C ARG A 205 12.12 19.49 -8.08
N GLU A 206 11.70 18.74 -9.10
CA GLU A 206 11.19 19.32 -10.36
C GLU A 206 9.66 19.31 -10.44
N GLN A 207 8.99 18.35 -9.79
CA GLN A 207 7.54 18.13 -9.92
C GLN A 207 6.84 18.04 -8.56
N PHE A 208 7.22 18.90 -7.62
CA PHE A 208 6.70 18.85 -6.25
C PHE A 208 5.17 19.06 -6.16
N GLN A 209 4.57 19.82 -7.07
CA GLN A 209 3.10 19.94 -7.19
C GLN A 209 2.40 18.59 -7.39
N LEU A 210 3.01 17.66 -8.14
CA LEU A 210 2.50 16.30 -8.28
C LEU A 210 2.73 15.48 -7.00
N CYS A 211 3.85 15.71 -6.31
CA CYS A 211 4.14 15.08 -5.02
C CYS A 211 3.08 15.43 -3.96
N LEU A 212 2.57 16.68 -3.94
CA LEU A 212 1.49 17.10 -3.04
C LEU A 212 0.20 16.28 -3.20
N LYS A 213 -0.04 15.68 -4.38
CA LYS A 213 -1.20 14.81 -4.62
C LYS A 213 -1.16 13.52 -3.79
N ILE A 214 0.00 13.12 -3.29
CA ILE A 214 0.14 12.00 -2.37
C ILE A 214 -0.51 12.35 -1.02
N GLY A 215 -0.37 13.58 -0.54
CA GLY A 215 -0.83 13.99 0.79
C GLY A 215 0.11 13.57 1.91
N ARG A 216 -0.41 13.48 3.13
CA ARG A 216 0.35 13.34 4.39
C ARG A 216 1.28 12.13 4.44
N ASP A 217 0.97 11.04 3.75
CA ASP A 217 1.84 9.86 3.71
C ASP A 217 3.16 10.11 2.98
N LEU A 218 3.27 11.16 2.15
CA LEU A 218 4.56 11.57 1.57
C LEU A 218 5.58 11.85 2.69
N ILE A 219 5.14 12.50 3.77
CA ILE A 219 6.02 12.81 4.91
C ILE A 219 6.49 11.53 5.58
N ARG A 220 5.58 10.58 5.83
CA ARG A 220 5.91 9.27 6.41
C ARG A 220 6.97 8.54 5.59
N LEU A 221 6.83 8.54 4.27
CA LEU A 221 7.78 7.90 3.36
C LEU A 221 9.16 8.60 3.36
N LEU A 222 9.18 9.94 3.39
CA LEU A 222 10.42 10.70 3.46
C LEU A 222 11.16 10.52 4.80
N GLN A 223 10.43 10.37 5.91
CA GLN A 223 11.00 10.10 7.23
C GLN A 223 11.87 8.84 7.26
N ASP A 224 11.40 7.76 6.62
CA ASP A 224 12.14 6.51 6.52
C ASP A 224 13.48 6.66 5.77
N LEU A 225 13.66 7.74 4.99
CA LEU A 225 14.83 8.01 4.15
C LEU A 225 15.76 9.13 4.67
N VAL A 226 15.46 9.79 5.80
CA VAL A 226 16.26 10.91 6.35
C VAL A 226 17.73 10.53 6.63
N HIS A 227 18.00 9.24 6.85
CA HIS A 227 19.36 8.73 7.02
C HIS A 227 20.21 8.84 5.74
N VAL A 228 19.59 8.86 4.56
CA VAL A 228 20.24 9.02 3.25
C VAL A 228 20.53 10.51 3.00
N PRO A 229 21.78 10.90 2.67
CA PRO A 229 22.18 12.32 2.60
C PRO A 229 21.31 13.21 1.70
N VAL A 230 20.94 12.73 0.51
CA VAL A 230 20.15 13.51 -0.45
C VAL A 230 18.73 13.77 0.07
N PHE A 231 18.10 12.78 0.69
CA PHE A 231 16.77 12.94 1.30
C PHE A 231 16.82 13.76 2.60
N ARG A 232 17.93 13.71 3.34
CA ARG A 232 18.16 14.62 4.46
C ARG A 232 18.17 16.09 4.01
N ALA A 233 18.81 16.38 2.88
CA ALA A 233 18.81 17.72 2.30
C ALA A 233 17.39 18.15 1.87
N ILE A 234 16.64 17.25 1.21
CA ILE A 234 15.23 17.49 0.87
C ILE A 234 14.39 17.75 2.12
N TRP A 235 14.57 16.95 3.17
CA TRP A 235 13.87 17.12 4.45
C TRP A 235 14.17 18.48 5.07
N LYS A 236 15.44 18.89 5.08
CA LYS A 236 15.85 20.21 5.56
C LYS A 236 15.16 21.33 4.80
N ASP A 237 15.11 21.25 3.47
CA ASP A 237 14.42 22.26 2.66
C ASP A 237 12.91 22.24 2.88
N LEU A 238 12.32 21.07 3.11
CA LEU A 238 10.88 20.93 3.38
C LEU A 238 10.46 21.66 4.66
N VAL A 239 11.34 21.65 5.67
CA VAL A 239 11.08 22.27 6.98
C VAL A 239 11.54 23.73 7.02
N LEU A 240 12.70 24.06 6.43
CA LEU A 240 13.36 25.36 6.60
C LEU A 240 13.29 26.26 5.36
N ASN A 241 13.21 25.70 4.15
CA ASN A 241 13.30 26.43 2.88
C ASN A 241 12.25 25.98 1.84
N PRO A 242 10.94 26.04 2.16
CA PRO A 242 9.90 25.50 1.28
C PRO A 242 9.85 26.13 -0.12
N SER A 243 10.41 27.34 -0.28
CA SER A 243 10.57 28.00 -1.59
C SER A 243 11.43 27.23 -2.59
N GLU A 244 12.35 26.37 -2.13
CA GLU A 244 13.21 25.54 -3.00
C GLU A 244 12.41 24.59 -3.89
N PHE A 245 11.19 24.21 -3.48
CA PHE A 245 10.30 23.35 -4.25
C PHE A 245 9.55 24.07 -5.37
N LYS A 246 9.73 25.40 -5.51
CA LYS A 246 9.18 26.24 -6.59
C LYS A 246 7.69 26.00 -6.86
N THR A 247 6.94 25.74 -5.80
CA THR A 247 5.56 25.27 -5.83
C THR A 247 4.68 26.38 -5.25
N PRO A 248 3.93 27.13 -6.09
CA PRO A 248 3.10 28.22 -5.61
C PRO A 248 2.13 27.76 -4.52
N GLY A 249 2.06 28.54 -3.44
CA GLY A 249 1.19 28.25 -2.28
C GLY A 249 1.76 27.24 -1.29
N PHE A 250 2.87 26.57 -1.58
CA PHE A 250 3.55 25.72 -0.61
C PHE A 250 4.45 26.57 0.30
N LEU A 251 4.03 26.71 1.55
CA LEU A 251 4.67 27.58 2.55
C LEU A 251 5.19 26.81 3.75
N ASP A 252 4.59 25.66 4.05
CA ASP A 252 4.90 24.92 5.26
C ASP A 252 4.51 23.46 5.14
N ILE A 253 5.29 22.57 5.76
CA ILE A 253 5.01 21.13 5.82
C ILE A 253 3.65 20.80 6.47
N SER A 254 3.10 21.67 7.33
CA SER A 254 1.75 21.52 7.88
C SER A 254 0.69 21.42 6.80
N GLN A 255 0.88 22.04 5.63
CA GLN A 255 -0.06 21.90 4.52
C GLN A 255 -0.15 20.44 4.05
N LEU A 256 0.97 19.72 4.00
CA LEU A 256 0.99 18.29 3.69
C LEU A 256 0.31 17.45 4.77
N TYR A 257 0.42 17.83 6.05
CA TYR A 257 -0.29 17.15 7.14
C TYR A 257 -1.81 17.18 6.95
N HIS A 258 -2.36 18.30 6.52
CA HIS A 258 -3.81 18.43 6.30
C HIS A 258 -4.28 17.73 5.01
N LEU A 259 -3.40 17.53 4.02
CA LEU A 259 -3.76 16.83 2.79
C LEU A 259 -3.94 15.33 3.04
N ARG A 260 -5.18 14.84 2.90
CA ARG A 260 -5.49 13.41 3.01
C ARG A 260 -4.85 12.62 1.87
N THR A 261 -4.22 11.49 2.22
CA THR A 261 -3.71 10.52 1.25
C THR A 261 -4.85 9.75 0.59
N SER A 262 -4.91 9.75 -0.74
CA SER A 262 -5.87 8.94 -1.50
C SER A 262 -5.60 7.44 -1.36
N SER A 263 -6.65 6.63 -1.28
CA SER A 263 -6.53 5.17 -1.11
C SER A 263 -5.81 4.46 -2.26
N ARG A 264 -5.75 5.11 -3.44
CA ARG A 264 -5.02 4.61 -4.61
C ARG A 264 -3.54 4.33 -4.31
N TYR A 265 -2.91 5.13 -3.44
CA TYR A 265 -1.49 4.98 -3.11
C TYR A 265 -1.24 3.77 -2.21
N PHE A 266 -2.14 3.48 -1.27
CA PHE A 266 -2.01 2.27 -0.45
C PHE A 266 -2.15 1.01 -1.28
N LEU A 267 -2.98 1.04 -2.33
CA LEU A 267 -3.12 -0.08 -3.27
C LEU A 267 -1.86 -0.34 -4.09
N THR A 268 -1.00 0.67 -4.35
CA THR A 268 0.26 0.43 -5.09
C THR A 268 1.25 -0.42 -4.31
N ARG A 269 1.09 -0.49 -2.99
CA ARG A 269 1.93 -1.30 -2.08
C ARG A 269 1.35 -2.66 -1.73
N ILE A 270 0.15 -2.97 -2.22
CA ILE A 270 -0.53 -4.24 -2.00
C ILE A 270 -0.73 -4.95 -3.34
N THR A 271 -0.10 -6.12 -3.47
CA THR A 271 -0.25 -6.91 -4.71
C THR A 271 -1.70 -7.35 -4.91
N PRO A 272 -2.15 -7.60 -6.15
CA PRO A 272 -3.52 -8.07 -6.41
C PRO A 272 -3.88 -9.32 -5.60
N GLU A 273 -2.92 -10.22 -5.40
CA GLU A 273 -3.14 -11.43 -4.60
C GLU A 273 -3.29 -11.12 -3.11
N MET A 274 -2.43 -10.26 -2.54
CA MET A 274 -2.55 -9.82 -1.15
C MET A 274 -3.90 -9.13 -0.91
N GLU A 275 -4.30 -8.22 -1.82
CA GLU A 275 -5.58 -7.53 -1.74
C GLU A 275 -6.74 -8.53 -1.72
N THR A 276 -6.73 -9.51 -2.63
CA THR A 276 -7.78 -10.54 -2.70
C THR A 276 -7.88 -11.33 -1.39
N GLN A 277 -6.74 -11.78 -0.84
CA GLN A 277 -6.74 -12.56 0.40
C GLN A 277 -7.12 -11.72 1.63
N LEU A 278 -6.65 -10.47 1.73
CA LEU A 278 -7.01 -9.55 2.81
C LEU A 278 -8.48 -9.17 2.77
N ARG A 279 -9.01 -8.86 1.58
CA ARG A 279 -10.45 -8.58 1.41
C ARG A 279 -11.27 -9.81 1.78
N PHE A 280 -10.90 -10.99 1.28
CA PHE A 280 -11.59 -12.23 1.66
C PHE A 280 -11.63 -12.45 3.17
N LEU A 281 -10.49 -12.23 3.85
CA LEU A 281 -10.41 -12.30 5.31
C LEU A 281 -11.40 -11.31 5.96
N LEU A 282 -11.46 -10.07 5.48
CA LEU A 282 -12.25 -8.99 6.07
C LEU A 282 -13.72 -8.93 5.62
N THR A 283 -14.14 -9.75 4.65
CA THR A 283 -15.52 -9.77 4.14
C THR A 283 -16.23 -11.11 4.28
N HIS A 284 -15.49 -12.22 4.43
CA HIS A 284 -16.08 -13.56 4.40
C HIS A 284 -15.67 -14.47 5.56
N VAL A 285 -14.62 -14.14 6.31
CA VAL A 285 -14.15 -15.00 7.40
C VAL A 285 -14.75 -14.56 8.73
N LYS A 286 -15.44 -15.50 9.38
CA LYS A 286 -16.02 -15.28 10.71
C LYS A 286 -14.94 -15.15 11.79
N LEU A 287 -15.18 -14.27 12.76
CA LEU A 287 -14.38 -14.17 13.97
C LEU A 287 -14.36 -15.51 14.72
N GLY A 288 -13.19 -15.94 15.16
CA GLY A 288 -12.90 -17.27 15.70
C GLY A 288 -12.37 -18.26 14.66
N SER A 289 -12.65 -18.06 13.37
CA SER A 289 -12.23 -18.97 12.28
C SER A 289 -10.99 -18.49 11.50
N GLN A 290 -10.41 -17.35 11.87
CA GLN A 290 -9.33 -16.69 11.12
C GLN A 290 -7.96 -17.38 11.16
N LYS A 291 -7.69 -18.24 12.15
CA LYS A 291 -6.34 -18.73 12.46
C LYS A 291 -5.61 -19.33 11.25
N ARG A 292 -6.32 -20.15 10.46
CA ARG A 292 -5.75 -20.81 9.28
C ARG A 292 -5.47 -19.81 8.15
N TYR A 293 -6.39 -18.88 7.90
CA TYR A 293 -6.24 -17.82 6.90
C TYR A 293 -5.07 -16.90 7.22
N GLN A 294 -4.94 -16.48 8.48
CA GLN A 294 -3.81 -15.70 8.99
C GLN A 294 -2.48 -16.46 8.81
N ALA A 295 -2.44 -17.73 9.19
CA ALA A 295 -1.23 -18.55 9.04
C ALA A 295 -0.82 -18.72 7.57
N TRP A 296 -1.78 -18.92 6.66
CA TRP A 296 -1.52 -19.01 5.22
C TRP A 296 -1.01 -17.69 4.65
N PHE A 297 -1.65 -16.58 5.01
CA PHE A 297 -1.23 -15.26 4.58
C PHE A 297 0.18 -14.93 5.08
N ALA A 298 0.44 -15.12 6.38
CA ALA A 298 1.75 -14.88 6.97
C ALA A 298 2.83 -15.76 6.32
N LYS A 299 2.56 -17.06 6.15
CA LYS A 299 3.51 -17.98 5.51
C LYS A 299 3.87 -17.53 4.09
N LYS A 300 2.92 -16.98 3.35
CA LYS A 300 3.14 -16.56 1.97
C LYS A 300 3.83 -15.21 1.86
N PHE A 301 3.42 -14.22 2.66
CA PHE A 301 3.79 -12.82 2.44
C PHE A 301 4.64 -12.20 3.55
N LEU A 302 4.53 -12.69 4.80
CA LEU A 302 5.21 -12.07 5.95
C LEU A 302 6.42 -12.88 6.44
N PHE A 303 6.53 -14.15 6.07
CA PHE A 303 7.68 -14.97 6.44
C PHE A 303 8.89 -14.65 5.55
N GLY A 304 9.94 -14.14 6.20
CA GLY A 304 11.23 -13.74 5.61
C GLY A 304 11.82 -12.62 6.45
N PRO A 305 13.16 -12.56 6.66
CA PRO A 305 13.79 -11.65 7.63
C PRO A 305 13.50 -10.16 7.36
N GLU A 306 13.13 -9.80 6.13
CA GLU A 306 12.92 -8.40 5.73
C GLU A 306 11.50 -8.13 5.18
N ARG A 307 10.68 -9.18 5.03
CA ARG A 307 9.28 -9.05 4.58
C ARG A 307 8.36 -8.51 5.68
N GLU A 308 8.85 -8.44 6.90
CA GLU A 308 8.14 -7.86 8.05
C GLU A 308 7.76 -6.39 7.81
N THR A 309 8.56 -5.63 7.05
CA THR A 309 8.29 -4.21 6.76
C THR A 309 6.99 -4.01 5.95
N LEU A 310 6.49 -5.05 5.29
CA LEU A 310 5.21 -5.06 4.59
C LEU A 310 4.01 -4.88 5.54
N ILE A 311 4.15 -5.22 6.82
CA ILE A 311 3.10 -5.04 7.84
C ILE A 311 2.63 -3.58 7.89
N VAL A 312 3.57 -2.63 7.74
CA VAL A 312 3.28 -1.19 7.73
C VAL A 312 2.33 -0.84 6.59
N ASP A 313 2.62 -1.33 5.38
CA ASP A 313 1.82 -1.07 4.18
C ASP A 313 0.43 -1.75 4.28
N ILE A 314 0.36 -2.96 4.84
CA ILE A 314 -0.90 -3.68 5.08
C ILE A 314 -1.78 -2.94 6.09
N ILE A 315 -1.20 -2.41 7.18
CA ILE A 315 -1.97 -1.62 8.16
C ILE A 315 -2.55 -0.37 7.50
N ARG A 316 -1.76 0.38 6.72
CA ARG A 316 -2.29 1.54 5.97
C ARG A 316 -3.42 1.14 5.02
N PHE A 317 -3.28 0.01 4.31
CA PHE A 317 -4.35 -0.51 3.46
C PHE A 317 -5.61 -0.88 4.25
N ILE A 318 -5.51 -1.55 5.39
CA ILE A 318 -6.68 -1.94 6.19
C ILE A 318 -7.39 -0.69 6.76
N CYS A 319 -6.64 0.31 7.22
CA CYS A 319 -7.23 1.55 7.72
C CYS A 319 -7.89 2.37 6.61
N CYS A 320 -7.21 2.54 5.47
CA CYS A 320 -7.54 3.59 4.50
C CYS A 320 -8.00 3.10 3.12
N GLY A 321 -7.76 1.82 2.79
CA GLY A 321 -8.12 1.19 1.52
C GLY A 321 -9.24 0.14 1.61
N HIS A 322 -9.64 -0.23 2.83
CA HIS A 322 -10.72 -1.17 3.08
C HIS A 322 -11.70 -0.63 4.15
N HIS A 323 -12.86 -0.17 3.69
CA HIS A 323 -13.97 0.29 4.53
C HIS A 323 -15.16 -0.67 4.36
N PRO A 324 -15.43 -1.56 5.33
CA PRO A 324 -16.54 -2.51 5.26
C PRO A 324 -17.90 -1.80 5.22
N SER A 325 -18.91 -2.45 4.62
CA SER A 325 -20.29 -1.98 4.69
C SER A 325 -20.87 -2.15 6.10
N ASN A 326 -21.95 -1.43 6.42
CA ASN A 326 -22.64 -1.56 7.71
C ASN A 326 -23.11 -2.99 7.98
N GLU A 327 -23.53 -3.71 6.95
CA GLU A 327 -23.90 -5.13 7.04
C GLU A 327 -22.74 -6.00 7.53
N ILE A 328 -21.53 -5.75 7.03
CA ILE A 328 -20.33 -6.48 7.46
C ILE A 328 -19.98 -6.08 8.90
N ILE A 329 -20.02 -4.78 9.23
CA ILE A 329 -19.71 -4.27 10.59
C ILE A 329 -20.63 -4.89 11.66
N GLN A 330 -21.90 -5.13 11.31
CA GLN A 330 -22.91 -5.70 12.21
C GLN A 330 -22.96 -7.24 12.20
N SER A 331 -22.09 -7.90 11.43
CA SER A 331 -22.07 -9.37 11.30
C SER A 331 -21.00 -10.03 12.17
N ASP A 332 -20.85 -11.35 12.05
CA ASP A 332 -19.84 -12.14 12.76
C ASP A 332 -18.50 -12.22 12.03
N ILE A 333 -18.30 -11.42 10.98
CA ILE A 333 -17.04 -11.33 10.23
C ILE A 333 -15.94 -10.72 11.10
N ILE A 334 -14.70 -11.20 10.93
CA ILE A 334 -13.55 -10.69 11.67
C ILE A 334 -13.38 -9.17 11.43
N PRO A 335 -13.40 -8.34 12.49
CA PRO A 335 -13.28 -6.91 12.34
C PRO A 335 -11.84 -6.48 12.04
N ARG A 336 -11.70 -5.31 11.41
CA ARG A 336 -10.40 -4.75 10.99
C ARG A 336 -9.40 -4.66 12.15
N TRP A 337 -9.85 -4.22 13.33
CA TRP A 337 -9.00 -4.08 14.51
C TRP A 337 -8.36 -5.41 14.94
N ALA A 338 -9.06 -6.54 14.77
CA ALA A 338 -8.55 -7.85 15.15
C ALA A 338 -7.43 -8.32 14.21
N VAL A 339 -7.56 -8.00 12.90
CA VAL A 339 -6.50 -8.26 11.92
C VAL A 339 -5.27 -7.39 12.20
N ILE A 340 -5.46 -6.10 12.52
CA ILE A 340 -4.35 -5.20 12.91
C ILE A 340 -3.65 -5.67 14.18
N GLY A 341 -4.41 -6.11 15.20
CA GLY A 341 -3.83 -6.67 16.42
C GLY A 341 -2.98 -7.92 16.16
N TRP A 342 -3.39 -8.78 15.22
CA TRP A 342 -2.59 -9.91 14.76
C TRP A 342 -1.32 -9.47 14.02
N LEU A 343 -1.42 -8.47 13.13
CA LEU A 343 -0.28 -7.94 12.40
C LEU A 343 0.77 -7.33 13.34
N LEU A 344 0.36 -6.52 14.31
CA LEU A 344 1.26 -5.95 15.32
C LEU A 344 1.98 -7.04 16.14
N LYS A 345 1.26 -8.10 16.53
CA LYS A 345 1.87 -9.26 17.21
C LYS A 345 2.77 -10.10 16.32
N SER A 346 2.70 -9.93 15.00
CA SER A 346 3.57 -10.62 14.05
C SER A 346 4.90 -9.89 13.84
N CYS A 347 5.05 -8.67 14.37
CA CYS A 347 6.31 -7.96 14.35
C CYS A 347 7.33 -8.63 15.28
N GLN A 348 8.55 -8.84 14.77
CA GLN A 348 9.70 -9.39 15.49
C GLN A 348 10.74 -8.31 15.77
N LYS A 349 10.86 -7.30 14.90
CA LYS A 349 11.82 -6.20 15.06
C LYS A 349 11.13 -4.97 15.65
N ASN A 350 11.68 -4.43 16.74
CA ASN A 350 11.13 -3.26 17.44
C ASN A 350 10.89 -2.04 16.52
N HIS A 351 11.79 -1.81 15.55
CA HIS A 351 11.63 -0.68 14.62
C HIS A 351 10.46 -0.88 13.65
N VAL A 352 10.16 -2.13 13.25
CA VAL A 352 9.01 -2.44 12.40
C VAL A 352 7.73 -2.29 13.20
N GLU A 353 7.69 -2.78 14.44
CA GLU A 353 6.55 -2.58 15.34
C GLU A 353 6.27 -1.08 15.57
N THR A 354 7.33 -0.28 15.75
CA THR A 354 7.24 1.18 15.91
C THR A 354 6.64 1.84 14.66
N ASN A 355 7.14 1.48 13.47
CA ASN A 355 6.60 1.99 12.19
C ASN A 355 5.15 1.51 11.94
N ALA A 356 4.80 0.31 12.39
CA ALA A 356 3.45 -0.23 12.30
C ALA A 356 2.46 0.52 13.21
N LYS A 357 2.87 0.85 14.44
CA LYS A 357 2.09 1.71 15.35
C LYS A 357 1.95 3.12 14.78
N LEU A 358 3.01 3.68 14.18
CA LEU A 358 2.93 4.97 13.50
C LEU A 358 1.94 4.92 12.34
N ALA A 359 1.98 3.89 11.50
CA ALA A 359 1.03 3.71 10.40
C ALA A 359 -0.43 3.59 10.87
N LEU A 360 -0.67 2.96 12.02
CA LEU A 360 -1.98 2.85 12.64
C LEU A 360 -2.51 4.20 13.14
N PHE A 361 -1.65 5.03 13.75
CA PHE A 361 -2.02 6.33 14.30
C PHE A 361 -1.81 7.51 13.34
N TYR A 362 -1.31 7.27 12.12
CA TYR A 362 -0.87 8.37 11.25
C TYR A 362 -2.00 9.36 10.91
N ASP A 363 -3.20 8.84 10.63
CA ASP A 363 -4.36 9.70 10.36
C ASP A 363 -4.94 10.34 11.61
N TRP A 364 -4.64 9.82 12.82
CA TRP A 364 -5.05 10.44 14.08
C TRP A 364 -4.32 11.75 14.34
N LEU A 365 -3.02 11.81 14.00
CA LEU A 365 -2.18 12.97 14.28
C LEU A 365 -2.72 14.25 13.64
N PHE A 366 -3.35 14.13 12.47
CA PHE A 366 -3.82 15.27 11.67
C PHE A 366 -5.30 15.15 11.31
N PHE A 367 -6.08 14.47 12.15
CA PHE A 367 -7.47 14.18 11.87
C PHE A 367 -8.33 15.46 11.85
N ASP A 368 -9.08 15.61 10.76
CA ASP A 368 -10.08 16.66 10.60
C ASP A 368 -11.36 16.06 10.02
N GLU A 369 -12.47 16.11 10.78
CA GLU A 369 -13.76 15.52 10.40
C GLU A 369 -14.30 16.07 9.06
N SER A 370 -13.88 17.27 8.64
CA SER A 370 -14.33 17.87 7.38
C SER A 370 -13.74 17.21 6.13
N VAL A 371 -12.59 16.53 6.26
CA VAL A 371 -11.85 15.95 5.13
C VAL A 371 -11.54 14.46 5.31
N ASP A 372 -11.37 14.02 6.55
CA ASP A 372 -10.97 12.66 6.90
C ASP A 372 -12.18 11.78 7.19
N ASN A 373 -11.99 10.48 6.96
CA ASN A 373 -13.03 9.49 7.20
C ASN A 373 -12.79 8.81 8.56
N ILE A 374 -13.82 8.72 9.39
CA ILE A 374 -13.80 8.01 10.68
C ILE A 374 -13.26 6.58 10.57
N MET A 375 -13.52 5.91 9.44
CA MET A 375 -13.06 4.56 9.18
C MET A 375 -11.51 4.46 9.12
N ASN A 376 -10.79 5.56 8.94
CA ASN A 376 -9.31 5.56 8.98
C ASN A 376 -8.78 5.46 10.41
N ILE A 377 -9.53 5.95 11.40
CA ILE A 377 -9.08 6.06 12.80
C ILE A 377 -9.75 5.03 13.74
N GLU A 378 -10.96 4.57 13.40
CA GLU A 378 -11.74 3.56 14.13
C GLU A 378 -10.95 2.30 14.51
N PRO A 379 -10.14 1.68 13.62
CA PRO A 379 -9.48 0.41 13.94
C PRO A 379 -8.53 0.50 15.14
N ALA A 380 -7.84 1.64 15.32
CA ALA A 380 -6.93 1.83 16.45
C ALA A 380 -7.71 1.92 17.77
N MET A 381 -8.83 2.66 17.78
CA MET A 381 -9.66 2.80 18.97
C MET A 381 -10.28 1.49 19.40
N LEU A 382 -10.88 0.76 18.45
CA LEU A 382 -11.47 -0.55 18.74
C LEU A 382 -10.41 -1.57 19.14
N LEU A 383 -9.20 -1.53 18.55
CA LEU A 383 -8.11 -2.39 19.00
C LEU A 383 -7.76 -2.13 20.47
N MET A 384 -7.64 -0.86 20.87
CA MET A 384 -7.35 -0.47 22.24
C MET A 384 -8.45 -0.91 23.21
N VAL A 385 -9.73 -0.70 22.89
CA VAL A 385 -10.84 -1.03 23.78
C VAL A 385 -11.10 -2.55 23.85
N CYS A 386 -11.16 -3.22 22.70
CA CYS A 386 -11.44 -4.66 22.64
C CYS A 386 -10.29 -5.51 23.19
N SER A 387 -9.08 -4.95 23.34
CA SER A 387 -7.94 -5.64 23.94
C SER A 387 -7.97 -5.65 25.47
N ILE A 388 -8.70 -4.75 26.13
CA ILE A 388 -8.70 -4.62 27.61
C ILE A 388 -8.93 -5.96 28.34
N PRO A 389 -9.89 -6.82 27.95
CA PRO A 389 -10.21 -8.02 28.73
C PRO A 389 -9.11 -9.09 28.73
N ARG A 390 -8.24 -9.15 27.71
CA ARG A 390 -7.28 -10.27 27.52
C ARG A 390 -5.87 -9.85 27.10
N TYR A 391 -5.69 -8.65 26.57
CA TYR A 391 -4.45 -8.16 25.97
C TYR A 391 -4.22 -6.71 26.39
N ILE A 392 -4.33 -6.40 27.67
CA ILE A 392 -4.19 -5.03 28.20
C ILE A 392 -2.87 -4.38 27.78
N ASP A 393 -1.78 -5.15 27.63
CA ASP A 393 -0.48 -4.66 27.16
C ASP A 393 -0.58 -4.00 25.77
N MET A 394 -1.47 -4.50 24.89
CA MET A 394 -1.74 -3.88 23.60
C MET A 394 -2.34 -2.48 23.79
N THR A 395 -3.35 -2.34 24.65
CA THR A 395 -3.97 -1.05 24.97
C THR A 395 -2.94 -0.08 25.57
N HIS A 396 -2.13 -0.56 26.52
CA HIS A 396 -1.08 0.21 27.18
C HIS A 396 -0.06 0.75 26.19
N THR A 397 0.53 -0.14 25.38
CA THR A 397 1.58 0.21 24.43
C THR A 397 1.09 1.13 23.33
N LEU A 398 -0.16 0.96 22.86
CA LEU A 398 -0.76 1.84 21.85
C LEU A 398 -1.06 3.24 22.40
N LEU A 399 -1.64 3.36 23.60
CA LEU A 399 -1.88 4.66 24.22
C LEU A 399 -0.58 5.38 24.56
N ASP A 400 0.39 4.68 25.13
CA ASP A 400 1.70 5.24 25.43
C ASP A 400 2.39 5.76 24.16
N PHE A 401 2.35 4.97 23.09
CA PHE A 401 2.91 5.37 21.80
C PHE A 401 2.18 6.57 21.18
N LEU A 402 0.84 6.60 21.17
CA LEU A 402 0.07 7.76 20.67
C LEU A 402 0.45 9.03 21.42
N PHE A 403 0.60 8.94 22.73
CA PHE A 403 1.00 10.06 23.57
C PHE A 403 2.45 10.49 23.37
N LEU A 404 3.35 9.55 23.12
CA LEU A 404 4.71 9.84 22.69
C LEU A 404 4.72 10.62 21.37
N LEU A 405 3.88 10.24 20.39
CA LEU A 405 3.74 10.96 19.12
C LEU A 405 3.22 12.37 19.32
N VAL A 406 2.17 12.56 20.13
CA VAL A 406 1.62 13.89 20.44
C VAL A 406 2.68 14.83 21.01
N ASP A 407 3.62 14.32 21.80
CA ASP A 407 4.65 15.15 22.42
C ASP A 407 5.88 15.39 21.55
N ASN A 408 6.20 14.46 20.64
CA ASN A 408 7.53 14.41 20.01
C ASN A 408 7.54 14.26 18.49
N TYR A 409 6.41 14.06 17.81
CA TYR A 409 6.43 13.79 16.36
C TYR A 409 6.86 15.03 15.54
N ASP A 410 6.29 16.20 15.82
CA ASP A 410 6.70 17.49 15.28
C ASP A 410 6.52 18.54 16.38
N VAL A 411 7.62 18.90 17.04
CA VAL A 411 7.59 19.77 18.24
C VAL A 411 7.11 21.18 17.90
N ASP A 412 7.48 21.68 16.72
CA ASP A 412 7.11 23.02 16.26
C ASP A 412 5.62 23.13 15.92
N ARG A 413 4.99 22.00 15.55
CA ARG A 413 3.56 21.91 15.18
C ARG A 413 2.77 21.02 16.13
N LYS A 414 3.20 20.95 17.40
CA LYS A 414 2.56 20.15 18.45
C LYS A 414 1.09 20.49 18.64
N ASP A 415 0.71 21.75 18.43
CA ASP A 415 -0.67 22.23 18.53
C ASP A 415 -1.58 21.60 17.46
N VAL A 416 -1.08 21.47 16.21
CA VAL A 416 -1.77 20.78 15.11
C VAL A 416 -2.01 19.33 15.50
N ILE A 417 -0.98 18.65 16.01
CA ILE A 417 -1.07 17.24 16.39
C ILE A 417 -2.03 17.02 17.56
N SER A 418 -1.93 17.87 18.58
CA SER A 418 -2.82 17.82 19.74
C SER A 418 -4.28 18.05 19.33
N ARG A 419 -4.55 18.98 18.40
CA ARG A 419 -5.89 19.19 17.86
C ARG A 419 -6.38 17.98 17.08
N GLY A 420 -5.55 17.40 16.20
CA GLY A 420 -5.90 16.21 15.43
C GLY A 420 -6.30 15.04 16.33
N VAL A 421 -5.48 14.72 17.34
CA VAL A 421 -5.77 13.61 18.26
C VAL A 421 -7.02 13.87 19.11
N LYS A 422 -7.23 15.11 19.58
CA LYS A 422 -8.47 15.48 20.29
C LYS A 422 -9.69 15.32 19.39
N SER A 423 -9.62 15.84 18.16
CA SER A 423 -10.68 15.73 17.16
C SER A 423 -11.02 14.26 16.85
N ALA A 424 -10.00 13.41 16.73
CA ALA A 424 -10.17 11.97 16.52
C ALA A 424 -10.94 11.32 17.67
N PHE A 425 -10.53 11.55 18.93
CA PHE A 425 -11.25 11.03 20.11
C PHE A 425 -12.69 11.53 20.17
N ALA A 426 -12.91 12.85 20.02
CA ALA A 426 -14.23 13.46 20.03
C ALA A 426 -15.16 12.83 18.98
N THR A 427 -14.65 12.69 17.76
CA THR A 427 -15.42 12.16 16.63
C THR A 427 -15.76 10.68 16.83
N LEU A 428 -14.84 9.88 17.37
CA LEU A 428 -15.07 8.46 17.66
C LEU A 428 -16.14 8.23 18.73
N VAL A 429 -16.21 9.11 19.74
CA VAL A 429 -17.28 9.08 20.75
C VAL A 429 -18.59 9.60 20.16
N HIS A 430 -18.58 10.76 19.51
CA HIS A 430 -19.75 11.40 18.93
C HIS A 430 -20.47 10.52 17.89
N LYS A 431 -19.70 9.80 17.05
CA LYS A 431 -20.26 8.86 16.05
C LYS A 431 -20.56 7.47 16.63
N GLY A 432 -20.34 7.25 17.92
CA GLY A 432 -20.70 6.00 18.60
C GLY A 432 -19.82 4.79 18.28
N VAL A 433 -18.59 5.00 17.78
CA VAL A 433 -17.62 3.89 17.65
C VAL A 433 -17.30 3.30 19.02
N VAL A 434 -17.22 4.16 20.03
CA VAL A 434 -17.26 3.80 21.44
C VAL A 434 -18.28 4.67 22.17
N GLN A 435 -18.91 4.16 23.21
CA GLN A 435 -19.92 4.91 23.96
C GLN A 435 -19.31 6.06 24.78
N SER A 436 -18.14 5.83 25.37
CA SER A 436 -17.41 6.82 26.17
C SER A 436 -15.95 6.40 26.29
N LEU A 437 -15.05 7.36 26.51
CA LEU A 437 -13.66 7.08 26.88
C LEU A 437 -13.53 6.52 28.32
N ASP A 438 -14.62 6.49 29.09
CA ASP A 438 -14.65 5.88 30.43
C ASP A 438 -14.27 4.41 30.43
N VAL A 439 -14.48 3.70 29.32
CA VAL A 439 -14.01 2.31 29.17
C VAL A 439 -12.48 2.20 29.33
N LEU A 440 -11.74 3.23 28.93
CA LEU A 440 -10.28 3.33 29.11
C LEU A 440 -9.93 3.99 30.45
N VAL A 441 -10.61 5.09 30.82
CA VAL A 441 -10.29 5.86 32.04
C VAL A 441 -10.62 5.09 33.32
N SER A 442 -11.69 4.30 33.31
CA SER A 442 -12.11 3.48 34.46
C SER A 442 -11.38 2.14 34.55
N CYS A 443 -10.56 1.81 33.55
CA CYS A 443 -9.80 0.57 33.53
C CYS A 443 -8.77 0.54 34.67
N LYS A 444 -8.99 -0.37 35.64
CA LYS A 444 -8.13 -0.47 36.84
C LYS A 444 -6.70 -0.88 36.51
N THR A 445 -6.53 -1.75 35.52
CA THR A 445 -5.24 -2.29 35.08
C THR A 445 -4.43 -1.31 34.25
N LEU A 446 -5.06 -0.31 33.61
CA LEU A 446 -4.37 0.73 32.86
C LEU A 446 -3.55 1.64 33.81
N SER A 447 -2.37 2.08 33.37
CA SER A 447 -1.50 2.88 34.24
C SER A 447 -2.14 4.23 34.61
N PRO A 448 -1.91 4.73 35.84
CA PRO A 448 -2.45 6.01 36.29
C PRO A 448 -2.07 7.18 35.37
N TYR A 449 -0.84 7.18 34.85
CA TYR A 449 -0.35 8.21 33.93
C TYR A 449 -1.16 8.29 32.63
N LEU A 450 -1.44 7.15 31.99
CA LEU A 450 -2.22 7.12 30.74
C LEU A 450 -3.66 7.56 30.98
N LYS A 451 -4.27 7.13 32.10
CA LYS A 451 -5.61 7.58 32.51
C LYS A 451 -5.67 9.09 32.70
N GLU A 452 -4.66 9.68 33.33
CA GLU A 452 -4.61 11.11 33.54
C GLU A 452 -4.49 11.89 32.23
N ARG A 453 -3.70 11.38 31.28
CA ARG A 453 -3.62 11.98 29.94
C ARG A 453 -4.95 11.89 29.17
N LEU A 454 -5.66 10.78 29.27
CA LEU A 454 -6.99 10.63 28.67
C LEU A 454 -8.00 11.63 29.26
N ARG A 455 -7.98 11.85 30.59
CA ARG A 455 -8.85 12.86 31.22
C ARG A 455 -8.58 14.28 30.70
N LYS A 456 -7.32 14.63 30.49
CA LYS A 456 -6.96 15.94 29.92
C LYS A 456 -7.51 16.15 28.49
N ILE A 457 -7.76 15.06 27.76
CA ILE A 457 -8.43 15.11 26.45
C ILE A 457 -9.94 15.28 26.64
N GLN A 458 -10.57 14.51 27.54
CA GLN A 458 -12.02 14.59 27.83
C GLN A 458 -12.48 15.96 28.35
N VAL A 459 -11.73 16.62 29.24
CA VAL A 459 -12.16 17.85 29.94
C VAL A 459 -12.38 19.04 28.99
N LEU A 460 -11.83 19.00 27.77
CA LEU A 460 -12.00 20.05 26.76
C LEU A 460 -13.26 19.87 25.88
N GLU A 461 -13.95 18.73 25.97
CA GLU A 461 -15.16 18.45 25.17
C GLU A 461 -16.46 18.92 25.85
N VAL A 462 -16.45 19.19 27.16
CA VAL A 462 -17.65 19.57 27.94
C VAL A 462 -18.14 21.01 27.66
N GLY A 463 -17.53 21.71 26.69
CA GLY A 463 -17.87 23.08 26.31
C GLY A 463 -19.06 23.25 25.36
N VAL A 464 -19.69 22.18 24.87
CA VAL A 464 -20.85 22.27 23.96
C VAL A 464 -21.90 21.21 24.32
N PRO A 465 -23.12 21.58 24.73
CA PRO A 465 -24.19 20.62 24.96
C PRO A 465 -24.93 20.34 23.65
N ASN A 466 -25.28 19.08 23.38
CA ASN A 466 -26.56 18.78 22.72
C ASN A 466 -27.01 17.33 22.92
N GLU A 467 -28.33 17.21 22.92
CA GLU A 467 -29.17 16.17 23.48
C GLU A 467 -29.24 14.89 22.66
N LEU A 468 -29.31 13.76 23.40
CA LEU A 468 -30.04 12.50 23.15
C LEU A 468 -30.18 11.97 21.71
N HIS A 469 -29.67 10.74 21.50
CA HIS A 469 -30.50 9.62 21.04
C HIS A 469 -29.87 8.27 21.40
N LEU A 470 -30.54 7.53 22.30
CA LEU A 470 -30.22 6.16 22.68
C LEU A 470 -30.67 5.18 21.59
N LEU A 471 -29.74 4.40 21.05
CA LEU A 471 -30.04 3.14 20.38
C LEU A 471 -29.30 2.02 21.12
N HIS A 472 -30.10 1.15 21.73
CA HIS A 472 -29.67 -0.07 22.40
C HIS A 472 -28.91 -0.97 21.42
N ILE A 473 -27.63 -1.23 21.70
CA ILE A 473 -26.93 -2.41 21.18
C ILE A 473 -27.03 -3.49 22.26
N SER A 474 -27.63 -4.62 21.89
CA SER A 474 -27.81 -5.80 22.72
C SER A 474 -26.46 -6.34 23.20
N GLN A 475 -26.31 -6.47 24.52
CA GLN A 475 -25.28 -7.28 25.16
C GLN A 475 -25.51 -8.75 24.77
N HIS A 476 -24.78 -9.25 23.77
CA HIS A 476 -24.65 -10.70 23.59
C HIS A 476 -23.35 -11.17 24.24
N SER A 477 -23.53 -11.85 25.38
CA SER A 477 -22.69 -12.88 26.00
C SER A 477 -21.22 -12.94 25.57
N MET A 478 -20.34 -12.40 26.43
CA MET A 478 -18.92 -12.74 26.44
C MET A 478 -18.74 -14.24 26.76
N GLU A 479 -18.52 -15.05 25.74
CA GLU A 479 -17.91 -16.36 25.92
C GLU A 479 -16.39 -16.33 25.65
N THR A 480 -15.71 -17.17 26.40
CA THR A 480 -14.27 -17.19 26.67
C THR A 480 -13.48 -17.80 25.51
N PHE A 481 -12.51 -17.10 24.88
CA PHE A 481 -11.71 -17.66 23.77
C PHE A 481 -10.24 -17.22 23.71
N ASN A 482 -9.34 -18.19 23.81
CA ASN A 482 -7.88 -18.02 23.86
C ASN A 482 -7.27 -17.75 22.47
N LEU A 483 -6.44 -16.71 22.31
CA LEU A 483 -5.39 -16.74 21.28
C LEU A 483 -4.17 -17.51 21.82
N PRO A 484 -3.51 -18.36 21.00
CA PRO A 484 -2.32 -19.09 21.40
C PRO A 484 -1.08 -18.17 21.47
N SER A 485 -0.28 -18.35 22.52
CA SER A 485 1.06 -17.82 22.69
C SER A 485 2.09 -18.57 21.83
N PRO A 486 3.13 -17.92 21.32
CA PRO A 486 4.28 -18.60 20.74
C PRO A 486 5.20 -19.16 21.84
N THR A 487 5.77 -20.33 21.59
CA THR A 487 6.73 -21.04 22.43
C THR A 487 8.05 -20.25 22.53
N PRO A 488 8.69 -20.13 23.70
CA PRO A 488 9.93 -19.37 23.85
C PRO A 488 11.13 -20.18 23.37
N CYS A 489 11.98 -19.57 22.53
CA CYS A 489 13.36 -20.02 22.34
C CYS A 489 14.28 -19.20 23.25
N SER A 490 15.21 -19.91 23.86
CA SER A 490 16.13 -19.54 24.94
C SER A 490 16.79 -18.16 24.87
N GLU A 491 16.82 -17.52 26.03
CA GLU A 491 17.44 -16.23 26.37
C GLU A 491 18.94 -16.20 26.08
N THR A 492 19.43 -15.03 25.65
CA THR A 492 20.80 -14.60 25.92
C THR A 492 20.75 -13.12 26.26
N GLU A 493 21.21 -12.80 27.47
CA GLU A 493 21.22 -11.47 28.05
C GLU A 493 22.01 -10.49 27.16
N ALA A 494 21.40 -9.35 26.81
CA ALA A 494 22.11 -8.22 26.26
C ALA A 494 21.62 -6.91 26.90
N THR A 495 22.58 -6.26 27.55
CA THR A 495 22.55 -5.03 28.31
C THR A 495 21.84 -3.84 27.65
N SER A 496 21.08 -3.12 28.48
CA SER A 496 20.36 -1.89 28.14
C SER A 496 21.31 -0.80 27.61
N LYS A 497 21.06 -0.31 26.39
CA LYS A 497 21.55 1.00 25.93
C LYS A 497 20.37 1.81 25.41
N ASN A 498 20.07 2.88 26.15
CA ASN A 498 19.19 3.97 25.75
C ASN A 498 19.57 4.52 24.38
N TRP A 499 18.66 4.41 23.41
CA TRP A 499 18.69 5.22 22.19
C TRP A 499 17.47 6.12 22.19
N GLY A 500 17.71 7.38 22.58
CA GLY A 500 16.73 8.45 22.50
C GLY A 500 16.42 8.78 21.04
N ILE A 501 15.14 8.81 20.72
CA ILE A 501 14.62 9.42 19.49
C ILE A 501 14.88 10.93 19.62
N ARG A 502 15.98 11.40 19.01
CA ARG A 502 16.18 12.82 18.71
C ARG A 502 15.83 13.03 17.25
N ILE A 503 14.68 13.67 17.02
CA ILE A 503 14.41 14.35 15.76
C ILE A 503 15.40 15.53 15.72
N ALA A 504 16.35 15.48 14.80
CA ALA A 504 17.37 16.51 14.66
C ALA A 504 16.77 17.72 13.95
N ASN A 505 17.04 18.90 14.52
CA ASN A 505 16.88 20.22 13.89
C ASN A 505 17.57 20.32 12.53
#